data_AF-A0A6F9A8H2-F1
#
_entry.id   AF-A0A6F9A8H2-F1
#
_cell.length_a   1.000
_cell.length_b   1.000
_cell.length_c   1.000
_cell.angle_alpha   90.00
_cell.angle_beta   90.00
_cell.angle_gamma   90.00
#
_symmetry.space_group_name_H-M   'P 1'
#
loop_
_entity.id
_entity.type
_entity.pdbx_description
1 polymer ?
#
loop_
_entity_poly.entity_id
_entity_poly.type
_entity_poly.pdbx_seq_one_letter_code
_entity_poly.pdbx_strand_id
1 'polypeptide(L)'
;VSDRCDYVFVNGKEMKGKVRMMVNFTYSYLSAQLEMNVWIPRLPLQIEVSDTELSQIKGWRVPTTASSQRSARDSDDEDDEDRRGRSCTLQYQNAMVRVLTYFVAESTDPRGQLTFMLGSDWQVDITGLVWDFLKVENPQIAQLQDRRILVGLDMGMTTIQ
;
A
#
# COMPACT_ATOMS: atom_id res chain seq x y z
N VAL A 1 -10.78 3.54 27.48
CA VAL A 1 -11.64 4.74 27.47
C VAL A 1 -10.81 5.89 28.03
N SER A 2 -10.87 7.08 27.46
CA SER A 2 -10.15 8.24 27.98
C SER A 2 -10.65 8.66 29.37
N ASP A 3 -9.80 9.35 30.13
CA ASP A 3 -10.17 9.89 31.46
C ASP A 3 -11.30 10.93 31.40
N ARG A 4 -11.46 11.59 30.23
CA ARG A 4 -12.54 12.54 29.95
C ARG A 4 -13.82 11.91 29.40
N CYS A 5 -13.85 10.58 29.23
CA CYS A 5 -14.96 9.84 28.64
C CYS A 5 -15.38 10.28 27.22
N ASP A 6 -14.48 10.91 26.47
CA ASP A 6 -14.69 11.43 25.11
C ASP A 6 -14.10 10.54 24.01
N TYR A 7 -13.25 9.56 24.35
CA TYR A 7 -12.68 8.60 23.40
C TYR A 7 -12.77 7.16 23.89
N VAL A 8 -13.10 6.26 22.96
CA VAL A 8 -12.98 4.81 23.12
C VAL A 8 -11.87 4.34 22.19
N PHE A 9 -10.88 3.63 22.73
CA PHE A 9 -9.73 3.13 21.98
C PHE A 9 -9.83 1.62 21.84
N VAL A 10 -9.55 1.12 20.64
CA VAL A 10 -9.20 -0.28 20.38
C VAL A 10 -7.69 -0.42 20.45
N ASN A 11 -7.21 -1.49 21.07
CA ASN A 11 -5.77 -1.68 21.32
C ASN A 11 -5.04 -2.48 20.22
N GLY A 12 -5.77 -2.91 19.20
CA GLY A 12 -5.24 -3.66 18.06
C GLY A 12 -5.03 -5.15 18.33
N LYS A 13 -5.46 -5.66 19.49
CA LYS A 13 -5.45 -7.11 19.80
C LYS A 13 -6.80 -7.78 19.53
N GLU A 14 -7.79 -7.00 19.10
CA GLU A 14 -9.12 -7.49 18.80
C GLU A 14 -9.10 -8.35 17.52
N MET A 15 -9.45 -9.63 17.66
CA MET A 15 -9.47 -10.58 16.55
C MET A 15 -10.82 -10.66 15.82
N LYS A 16 -11.87 -10.06 16.41
CA LYS A 16 -13.27 -10.18 15.95
C LYS A 16 -14.00 -8.85 16.07
N GLY A 17 -14.63 -8.45 14.97
CA GLY A 17 -15.51 -7.28 14.93
C GLY A 17 -16.88 -7.63 15.50
N LYS A 18 -17.63 -6.63 15.94
CA LYS A 18 -18.98 -6.84 16.48
C LYS A 18 -19.87 -5.65 16.18
N VAL A 19 -21.08 -5.94 15.71
CA VAL A 19 -22.13 -4.93 15.57
C VAL A 19 -22.87 -4.76 16.90
N ARG A 20 -23.40 -3.56 17.14
CA ARG A 20 -24.23 -3.23 18.31
C ARG A 20 -23.54 -3.51 19.65
N MET A 21 -22.26 -3.18 19.74
CA MET A 21 -21.50 -3.25 20.97
C MET A 21 -21.89 -2.09 21.89
N MET A 22 -22.33 -2.41 23.10
CA MET A 22 -22.71 -1.39 24.09
C MET A 22 -21.51 -0.99 24.94
N VAL A 23 -21.18 0.29 24.94
CA VAL A 23 -20.22 0.89 25.87
C VAL A 23 -21.01 1.63 26.96
N ASN A 24 -20.84 1.18 28.19
CA ASN A 24 -21.50 1.77 29.34
C ASN A 24 -20.60 2.84 29.96
N PHE A 25 -21.12 4.05 30.08
CA PHE A 25 -20.48 5.17 30.77
C PHE A 25 -21.16 5.36 32.12
N THR A 26 -20.37 5.41 33.18
CA THR A 26 -20.85 5.66 34.54
C THR A 26 -20.09 6.83 35.15
N TYR A 27 -20.82 7.79 35.72
CA TYR A 27 -20.25 8.90 36.46
C TYR A 27 -21.13 9.22 37.66
N SER A 28 -20.65 8.87 38.87
CA SER A 28 -21.45 8.94 40.10
C SER A 28 -22.79 8.18 39.94
N TYR A 29 -23.93 8.85 40.03
CA TYR A 29 -25.27 8.28 39.85
C TYR A 29 -25.76 8.31 38.39
N LEU A 30 -25.03 8.95 37.48
CA LEU A 30 -25.39 9.03 36.07
C LEU A 30 -24.85 7.81 35.33
N SER A 31 -25.69 7.23 34.48
CA SER A 31 -25.31 6.17 33.55
C SER A 31 -25.82 6.47 32.15
N ALA A 32 -25.02 6.14 31.15
CA ALA A 32 -25.39 6.23 29.75
C ALA A 32 -24.84 5.02 28.99
N GLN A 33 -25.49 4.66 27.89
CA GLN A 33 -25.03 3.60 27.01
C GLN A 33 -24.85 4.14 25.60
N LEU A 34 -23.72 3.78 24.97
CA LEU A 34 -23.43 4.10 23.58
C LEU A 34 -23.35 2.81 22.78
N GLU A 35 -24.20 2.68 21.76
CA GLU A 35 -24.11 1.59 20.80
C GLU A 35 -23.05 1.93 19.74
N MET A 36 -22.10 1.03 19.51
CA MET A 36 -20.99 1.18 18.56
C MET A 36 -20.82 -0.07 17.70
N ASN A 37 -20.28 0.10 16.50
CA ASN A 37 -19.91 -1.00 15.61
C ASN A 37 -18.39 -1.04 15.46
N VAL A 38 -17.80 -2.22 15.67
CA VAL A 38 -16.36 -2.45 15.48
C VAL A 38 -16.17 -3.32 14.25
N TRP A 39 -15.64 -2.75 13.18
CA TRP A 39 -15.37 -3.43 11.92
C TRP A 39 -13.90 -3.82 11.83
N ILE A 40 -13.62 -5.03 11.32
CA ILE A 40 -12.25 -5.55 11.16
C ILE A 40 -12.01 -5.94 9.70
N PRO A 41 -10.82 -5.70 9.14
CA PRO A 41 -10.48 -6.17 7.80
C PRO A 41 -10.51 -7.70 7.74
N ARG A 42 -11.10 -8.23 6.67
CA ARG A 42 -11.10 -9.65 6.39
C ARG A 42 -9.75 -10.06 5.81
N LEU A 43 -9.14 -11.08 6.42
CA LEU A 43 -7.90 -11.68 5.93
C LEU A 43 -8.19 -12.98 5.14
N PRO A 44 -7.35 -13.34 4.15
CA PRO A 44 -6.19 -12.59 3.67
C PRO A 44 -6.59 -11.33 2.89
N LEU A 45 -5.69 -10.34 2.84
CA LEU A 45 -5.86 -9.15 2.01
C LEU A 45 -5.73 -9.53 0.52
N GLN A 46 -6.44 -8.81 -0.35
CA GLN A 46 -6.37 -9.03 -1.80
C GLN A 46 -5.46 -7.98 -2.43
N ILE A 47 -4.38 -8.41 -3.07
CA ILE A 47 -3.52 -7.53 -3.87
C ILE A 47 -3.99 -7.59 -5.32
N GLU A 48 -4.29 -6.43 -5.89
CA GLU A 48 -4.65 -6.25 -7.29
C GLU A 48 -3.56 -5.41 -7.97
N VAL A 49 -3.11 -5.87 -9.13
CA VAL A 49 -2.16 -5.15 -9.97
C VAL A 49 -2.85 -4.85 -11.30
N SER A 50 -2.82 -3.59 -11.75
CA SER A 50 -3.53 -3.18 -12.97
C SER A 50 -3.04 -3.89 -14.23
N ASP A 51 -1.75 -4.22 -14.27
CA ASP A 51 -1.11 -4.99 -15.32
C ASP A 51 0.02 -5.84 -14.72
N THR A 52 0.01 -7.14 -14.98
CA THR A 52 1.03 -8.08 -14.50
C THR A 52 2.22 -8.20 -15.44
N GLU A 53 2.11 -7.70 -16.67
CA GLU A 53 3.13 -7.82 -17.73
C GLU A 53 3.72 -6.44 -18.09
N LEU A 54 4.74 -6.02 -17.34
CA LEU A 54 5.40 -4.73 -17.57
C LEU A 54 6.36 -4.79 -18.76
N SER A 55 5.82 -4.60 -19.96
CA SER A 55 6.58 -4.72 -21.20
C SER A 55 7.56 -3.56 -21.41
N GLN A 56 8.66 -3.84 -22.10
CA GLN A 56 9.59 -2.80 -22.56
C GLN A 56 8.87 -1.85 -23.54
N ILE A 57 9.02 -0.54 -23.32
CA ILE A 57 8.51 0.48 -24.24
C ILE A 57 9.47 0.58 -25.44
N LYS A 58 9.04 0.03 -26.58
CA LYS A 58 9.84 0.02 -27.82
C LYS A 58 10.16 1.45 -28.26
N GLY A 59 11.42 1.67 -28.64
CA GLY A 59 11.89 2.98 -29.14
C GLY A 59 12.14 4.03 -28.05
N TRP A 60 11.88 3.73 -26.78
CA TRP A 60 12.15 4.65 -25.67
C TRP A 60 13.50 4.35 -25.01
N ARG A 61 14.32 5.39 -24.82
CA ARG A 61 15.59 5.34 -24.10
C ARG A 61 15.67 6.54 -23.17
N VAL A 62 15.87 6.29 -21.88
CA VAL A 62 15.97 7.34 -20.87
C VAL A 62 17.45 7.64 -20.60
N PRO A 63 17.90 8.90 -20.69
CA PRO A 63 19.24 9.29 -20.27
C PRO A 63 19.43 8.98 -18.79
N THR A 64 20.45 8.19 -18.45
CA THR A 64 20.87 8.05 -17.05
C THR A 64 21.54 9.36 -16.65
N THR A 65 21.04 9.99 -15.60
CA THR A 65 21.74 11.13 -15.00
C THR A 65 23.00 10.59 -14.35
N ALA A 66 24.12 10.61 -15.07
CA ALA A 66 25.43 10.44 -14.45
C ALA A 66 25.54 11.52 -13.37
N SER A 67 25.51 11.12 -12.11
CA SER A 67 25.76 12.02 -11.01
C SER A 67 27.13 12.67 -11.27
N SER A 68 27.12 13.99 -11.29
CA SER A 68 28.31 14.83 -11.38
C SER A 68 29.36 14.41 -10.34
N GLN A 69 30.29 13.53 -10.71
CA GLN A 69 31.62 13.50 -10.11
C GLN A 69 32.52 14.39 -10.95
N ARG A 70 32.52 15.67 -10.59
CA ARG A 70 33.63 16.59 -10.84
C ARG A 70 34.86 16.01 -10.14
N SER A 71 35.74 15.33 -10.87
CA SER A 71 37.16 15.30 -10.55
C SER A 71 37.85 16.25 -11.51
N ALA A 72 38.19 17.43 -10.99
CA ALA A 72 39.05 18.38 -11.66
C ALA A 72 40.39 17.70 -11.94
N ARG A 73 40.67 17.42 -13.22
CA ARG A 73 42.04 17.26 -13.72
C ARG A 73 42.13 17.99 -15.04
N ASP A 74 42.94 19.03 -14.95
CA ASP A 74 43.50 19.84 -16.02
C ASP A 74 44.12 18.90 -17.07
N SER A 75 43.49 18.79 -18.23
CA SER A 75 44.10 18.22 -19.43
C SER A 75 43.48 18.90 -20.64
N ASP A 76 44.23 19.85 -21.19
CA ASP A 76 44.07 20.34 -22.55
C ASP A 76 44.07 19.16 -23.52
N ASP A 77 42.90 18.82 -24.03
CA ASP A 77 42.70 18.10 -25.29
C ASP A 77 41.35 18.56 -25.85
N GLU A 78 41.42 19.59 -26.69
CA GLU A 78 40.35 19.99 -27.60
C GLU A 78 40.18 18.83 -28.61
N ASP A 79 38.99 18.20 -28.64
CA ASP A 79 38.48 17.25 -29.65
C ASP A 79 38.03 15.85 -29.16
N ASP A 80 37.37 15.72 -28.01
CA ASP A 80 36.61 14.49 -27.68
C ASP A 80 35.37 14.72 -26.77
N GLU A 81 34.72 15.89 -26.87
CA GLU A 81 33.54 16.20 -26.05
C GLU A 81 32.23 15.54 -26.55
N ASP A 82 32.18 15.02 -27.78
CA ASP A 82 31.01 14.34 -28.36
C ASP A 82 30.90 12.85 -27.98
N ARG A 83 31.89 12.30 -27.25
CA ARG A 83 31.96 10.87 -26.91
C ARG A 83 31.83 10.54 -25.43
N ARG A 84 31.48 11.50 -24.57
CA ARG A 84 30.95 11.18 -23.24
C ARG A 84 29.50 10.69 -23.39
N GLY A 85 29.38 9.47 -23.91
CA GLY A 85 28.12 8.81 -24.22
C GLY A 85 27.15 8.98 -23.06
N ARG A 86 26.08 9.74 -23.30
CA ARG A 86 24.90 9.73 -22.43
C ARG A 86 24.49 8.28 -22.31
N SER A 87 24.84 7.63 -21.20
CA SER A 87 24.45 6.26 -20.94
C SER A 87 22.93 6.23 -20.91
N CYS A 88 22.31 5.53 -21.84
CA CYS A 88 20.87 5.44 -21.98
C CYS A 88 20.43 4.07 -21.47
N THR A 89 19.34 4.04 -20.72
CA THR A 89 18.73 2.78 -20.25
C THR A 89 17.39 2.54 -20.95
N LEU A 90 16.99 1.27 -21.01
CA LEU A 90 15.68 0.86 -21.47
C LEU A 90 14.61 1.29 -20.46
N GLN A 91 13.40 1.55 -20.95
CA GLN A 91 12.24 1.87 -20.13
C GLN A 91 11.21 0.75 -20.24
N TYR A 92 10.66 0.35 -19.10
CA TYR A 92 9.55 -0.58 -19.01
C TYR A 92 8.29 0.15 -18.54
N GLN A 93 7.15 -0.48 -18.75
CA GLN A 93 5.85 0.00 -18.30
C GLN A 93 5.73 0.01 -16.76
N ASN A 94 4.72 0.74 -16.29
CA ASN A 94 4.36 0.80 -14.89
C ASN A 94 2.93 0.28 -14.70
N ALA A 95 2.64 -0.26 -13.53
CA ALA A 95 1.30 -0.66 -13.11
C ALA A 95 0.93 -0.06 -11.76
N MET A 96 -0.37 0.02 -11.49
CA MET A 96 -0.90 0.41 -10.19
C MET A 96 -1.15 -0.83 -9.34
N VAL A 97 -0.72 -0.76 -8.08
CA VAL A 97 -0.97 -1.78 -7.05
C VAL A 97 -2.03 -1.25 -6.10
N ARG A 98 -3.02 -2.10 -5.80
CA ARG A 98 -4.07 -1.85 -4.82
C ARG A 98 -4.15 -3.01 -3.85
N VAL A 99 -4.35 -2.71 -2.58
CA VAL A 99 -4.65 -3.70 -1.54
C VAL A 99 -6.07 -3.48 -1.06
N LEU A 100 -6.89 -4.52 -1.23
CA LEU A 100 -8.32 -4.50 -1.01
C LEU A 100 -8.70 -5.47 0.12
N THR A 101 -9.75 -5.12 0.86
CA THR A 101 -10.36 -6.03 1.83
C THR A 101 -11.84 -5.69 2.07
N TYR A 102 -12.58 -6.66 2.59
CA TYR A 102 -13.91 -6.43 3.16
C TYR A 102 -13.76 -6.07 4.63
N PHE A 103 -14.54 -5.11 5.10
CA PHE A 103 -14.67 -4.85 6.54
C PHE A 103 -15.89 -5.57 7.08
N VAL A 104 -15.67 -6.45 8.07
CA VAL A 104 -16.69 -7.34 8.62
C VAL A 104 -16.81 -7.23 10.13
N ALA A 105 -17.98 -7.60 10.64
CA ALA A 105 -18.26 -7.70 12.07
C ALA A 105 -19.24 -8.86 12.34
N GLU A 106 -19.15 -9.48 13.51
CA GLU A 106 -20.12 -10.49 13.95
C GLU A 106 -21.48 -9.84 14.19
N SER A 107 -22.53 -10.45 13.62
CA SER A 107 -23.92 -10.07 13.87
C SER A 107 -24.37 -10.43 15.29
N THR A 108 -25.44 -9.79 15.77
CA THR A 108 -26.14 -10.19 17.00
C THR A 108 -26.98 -11.47 16.81
N ASP A 109 -27.12 -11.99 15.60
CA ASP A 109 -27.83 -13.24 15.31
C ASP A 109 -27.04 -14.45 15.87
N PRO A 110 -27.66 -15.34 16.66
CA PRO A 110 -27.03 -16.58 17.15
C PRO A 110 -26.49 -17.50 16.06
N ARG A 111 -26.86 -17.32 14.78
CA ARG A 111 -26.28 -18.05 13.65
C ARG A 111 -24.84 -17.65 13.32
N GLY A 112 -24.28 -16.62 13.95
CA GLY A 112 -22.89 -16.21 13.77
C GLY A 112 -22.59 -15.64 12.37
N GLN A 113 -23.60 -15.07 11.70
CA GLN A 113 -23.42 -14.49 10.38
C GLN A 113 -22.57 -13.22 10.45
N LEU A 114 -21.63 -13.07 9.51
CA LEU A 114 -20.87 -11.84 9.36
C LEU A 114 -21.73 -10.77 8.66
N THR A 115 -21.65 -9.55 9.17
CA THR A 115 -22.16 -8.35 8.51
C THR A 115 -21.01 -7.64 7.81
N PHE A 116 -21.28 -7.00 6.67
CA PHE A 116 -20.31 -6.24 5.90
C PHE A 116 -20.58 -4.74 6.04
N MET A 117 -19.54 -3.94 6.26
CA MET A 117 -19.67 -2.51 6.54
C MET A 117 -20.37 -1.73 5.41
N LEU A 118 -20.03 -2.04 4.15
CA LEU A 118 -20.55 -1.37 2.95
C LEU A 118 -21.39 -2.31 2.08
N GLY A 119 -21.72 -3.51 2.56
CA GLY A 119 -22.28 -4.59 1.73
C GLY A 119 -21.24 -5.62 1.29
N SER A 120 -21.71 -6.78 0.83
CA SER A 120 -20.86 -7.92 0.45
C SER A 120 -20.22 -7.79 -0.94
N ASP A 121 -20.63 -6.77 -1.70
CA ASP A 121 -20.19 -6.40 -3.04
C ASP A 121 -19.10 -5.31 -3.03
N TRP A 122 -18.84 -4.69 -1.87
CA TRP A 122 -17.88 -3.59 -1.74
C TRP A 122 -16.63 -4.00 -0.99
N GLN A 123 -15.49 -3.80 -1.65
CA GLN A 123 -14.17 -3.84 -1.03
C GLN A 123 -13.63 -2.43 -0.80
N VAL A 124 -12.85 -2.27 0.27
CA VAL A 124 -12.21 -1.01 0.62
C VAL A 124 -10.74 -1.07 0.22
N ASP A 125 -10.28 -0.02 -0.47
CA ASP A 125 -8.88 0.20 -0.79
C ASP A 125 -8.12 0.66 0.46
N ILE A 126 -7.32 -0.24 1.01
CA ILE A 126 -6.51 -0.02 2.21
C ILE A 126 -5.02 0.15 1.89
N THR A 127 -4.66 0.36 0.61
CA THR A 127 -3.26 0.46 0.18
C THR A 127 -2.49 1.51 0.99
N GLY A 128 -3.14 2.64 1.31
CA GLY A 128 -2.53 3.70 2.12
C GLY A 128 -2.27 3.33 3.59
N LEU A 129 -2.87 2.25 4.10
CA LEU A 129 -2.67 1.77 5.47
C LEU A 129 -1.60 0.68 5.56
N VAL A 130 -1.35 -0.05 4.47
CA VAL A 130 -0.48 -1.24 4.46
C VAL A 130 0.74 -1.12 3.55
N TRP A 131 0.93 0.02 2.89
CA TRP A 131 2.02 0.21 1.93
C TRP A 131 3.43 -0.06 2.51
N ASP A 132 3.65 0.22 3.79
CA ASP A 132 4.93 -0.06 4.48
C ASP A 132 5.27 -1.56 4.54
N PHE A 133 4.26 -2.42 4.38
CA PHE A 133 4.41 -3.88 4.40
C PHE A 133 4.54 -4.48 3.00
N LEU A 134 4.15 -3.74 1.94
CA LEU A 134 4.24 -4.21 0.57
C LEU A 134 5.70 -4.33 0.12
N LYS A 135 6.05 -5.49 -0.43
CA LYS A 135 7.41 -5.78 -0.87
C LYS A 135 7.41 -6.45 -2.23
N VAL A 136 8.30 -5.97 -3.10
CA VAL A 136 8.66 -6.66 -4.33
C VAL A 136 9.83 -7.58 -4.02
N GLU A 137 9.71 -8.86 -4.34
CA GLU A 137 10.69 -9.89 -3.98
C GLU A 137 12.04 -9.67 -4.68
N ASN A 138 12.01 -9.29 -5.96
CA ASN A 138 13.22 -9.00 -6.74
C ASN A 138 13.22 -7.55 -7.24
N PRO A 139 13.88 -6.64 -6.50
CA PRO A 139 13.93 -5.22 -6.85
C PRO A 139 14.80 -4.90 -8.09
N GLN A 140 15.46 -5.89 -8.69
CA GLN A 140 16.16 -5.71 -9.97
C GLN A 140 15.21 -5.79 -11.16
N ILE A 141 14.09 -6.51 -11.03
CA ILE A 141 13.11 -6.70 -12.10
C ILE A 141 12.03 -5.62 -12.05
N ALA A 142 11.52 -5.31 -10.85
CA ALA A 142 10.55 -4.25 -10.65
C ALA A 142 10.70 -3.61 -9.28
N GLN A 143 10.26 -2.36 -9.12
CA GLN A 143 10.28 -1.63 -7.84
C GLN A 143 8.96 -0.93 -7.58
N LEU A 144 8.59 -0.84 -6.31
CA LEU A 144 7.42 -0.07 -5.88
C LEU A 144 7.84 1.39 -5.62
N GLN A 145 7.37 2.30 -6.46
CA GLN A 145 7.51 3.75 -6.32
C GLN A 145 6.20 4.39 -5.85
N ASP A 146 6.31 5.56 -5.21
CA ASP A 146 5.16 6.33 -4.72
C ASP A 146 4.12 5.50 -3.94
N ARG A 147 4.61 4.46 -3.25
CA ARG A 147 3.84 3.52 -2.41
C ARG A 147 2.83 2.64 -3.15
N ARG A 148 2.54 2.88 -4.43
CA ARG A 148 1.48 2.21 -5.20
C ARG A 148 1.82 1.94 -6.66
N ILE A 149 2.92 2.47 -7.17
CA ILE A 149 3.28 2.37 -8.58
C ILE A 149 4.35 1.30 -8.72
N LEU A 150 4.03 0.17 -9.34
CA LEU A 150 4.99 -0.85 -9.69
C LEU A 150 5.69 -0.44 -10.99
N VAL A 151 7.00 -0.25 -10.94
CA VAL A 151 7.84 0.20 -12.05
C VAL A 151 8.68 -0.98 -12.53
N GLY A 152 8.58 -1.33 -13.81
CA GLY A 152 9.46 -2.33 -14.42
C GLY A 152 10.87 -1.78 -14.63
N LEU A 153 11.87 -2.62 -14.43
CA LEU A 153 13.28 -2.25 -14.51
C LEU A 153 14.10 -3.16 -15.41
N ASP A 154 13.81 -4.46 -15.40
CA ASP A 154 14.50 -5.43 -16.26
C ASP A 154 13.60 -6.62 -16.60
N MET A 155 14.04 -7.44 -17.54
CA MET A 155 13.35 -8.67 -17.92
C MET A 155 13.40 -9.70 -16.80
N GLY A 156 12.26 -10.30 -16.48
CA GLY A 156 12.17 -11.41 -15.56
C GLY A 156 10.79 -11.51 -14.91
N MET A 157 10.68 -12.37 -13.90
CA MET A 157 9.47 -12.54 -13.11
C MET A 157 9.78 -12.24 -11.63
N THR A 158 8.89 -11.50 -10.99
CA THR A 158 8.95 -11.22 -9.56
C THR A 158 7.55 -11.25 -8.96
N THR A 159 7.47 -11.37 -7.64
CA THR A 159 6.21 -11.36 -6.90
C THR A 159 6.12 -10.12 -6.02
N ILE A 160 4.88 -9.70 -5.76
CA ILE A 160 4.56 -8.68 -4.77
C ILE A 160 3.77 -9.34 -3.63
N GLN A 161 4.15 -9.01 -2.40
CA GLN A 161 3.56 -9.55 -1.17
C GLN A 161 3.33 -8.47 -0.12
#